data_AF-U9UM32-F1
#
_entry.id   AF-U9UM32-F1
#
_cell.length_a   1.000
_cell.length_b   1.000
_cell.length_c   1.000
_cell.angle_alpha   90.00
_cell.angle_beta   90.00
_cell.angle_gamma   90.00
#
_symmetry.space_group_name_H-M   'P 1'
#
loop_
_entity.id
_entity.type
_entity.pdbx_description
1 polymer ?
#
loop_
_entity_poly.entity_id
_entity_poly.type
_entity_poly.pdbx_seq_one_letter_code
_entity_poly.pdbx_strand_id
1 'polypeptide(L)'
;MSQHRCACVTHQHIFARTQCFNNIKQKNVQNLAITSKDFVNNKASHANLLYYRWLDGKTKRITSRRLDISYDSNIHARDSLSITKRGNRHMYHRSLSNFKYDLSPNLRIQKQQEIRFKRTCRRVFNKMRLPSNRKAKNQDYLAIARKYRFLFLKSQYVKVPVRHLLYKHSNKIPNADDYPFLVPFFAMDANHKKQIM
;
A
#
# COMPACT_ATOMS: atom_id res chain seq x y z
N MET A 1 3.25 29.29 -7.23
CA MET A 1 2.92 28.06 -8.00
C MET A 1 1.82 27.30 -7.27
N SER A 2 0.75 26.86 -7.95
CA SER A 2 -0.29 26.05 -7.27
C SER A 2 0.31 24.70 -6.84
N GLN A 3 -0.10 24.21 -5.66
CA GLN A 3 0.50 23.07 -4.94
C GLN A 3 0.52 21.72 -5.70
N HIS A 4 0.03 21.66 -6.96
CA HIS A 4 -0.28 20.41 -7.66
C HIS A 4 0.10 20.38 -9.15
N ARG A 5 0.99 21.26 -9.63
CA ARG A 5 1.51 21.17 -11.02
C ARG A 5 2.78 20.30 -11.05
N CYS A 6 2.83 19.34 -11.97
CA CYS A 6 4.05 18.65 -12.38
C CYS A 6 4.47 19.13 -13.77
N ALA A 7 5.77 19.23 -14.04
CA ALA A 7 6.28 19.48 -15.38
C ALA A 7 5.83 18.37 -16.36
N CYS A 8 5.50 18.74 -17.59
CA CYS A 8 5.20 17.77 -18.64
C CYS A 8 6.47 17.06 -19.12
N VAL A 9 6.34 15.91 -19.78
CA VAL A 9 7.47 15.01 -20.13
C VAL A 9 8.56 15.73 -20.94
N THR A 10 8.18 16.60 -21.88
CA THR A 10 9.12 17.41 -22.68
C THR A 10 9.88 18.43 -21.84
N HIS A 11 9.23 19.02 -20.83
CA HIS A 11 9.83 20.00 -19.95
C HIS A 11 10.37 19.40 -18.65
N GLN A 12 10.25 18.09 -18.44
CA GLN A 12 10.72 17.41 -17.22
C GLN A 12 12.24 17.49 -17.12
N HIS A 13 12.95 17.36 -18.23
CA HIS A 13 14.41 17.48 -18.26
C HIS A 13 14.88 18.93 -18.00
N ILE A 14 14.17 19.93 -18.56
CA ILE A 14 14.45 21.34 -18.29
C ILE A 14 14.18 21.66 -16.83
N PHE A 15 13.03 21.27 -16.30
CA PHE A 15 12.69 21.42 -14.88
C PHE A 15 13.70 20.70 -13.97
N ALA A 16 14.14 19.51 -14.35
CA ALA A 16 15.13 18.78 -13.58
C ALA A 16 16.50 19.48 -13.55
N ARG A 17 16.90 20.11 -14.65
CA ARG A 17 18.13 20.89 -14.70
C ARG A 17 18.03 22.22 -13.96
N THR A 18 16.91 22.92 -14.07
CA THR A 18 16.78 24.31 -13.60
C THR A 18 16.16 24.44 -12.21
N GLN A 19 15.40 23.45 -11.74
CA GLN A 19 14.59 23.57 -10.51
C GLN A 19 14.70 22.41 -9.51
N CYS A 20 15.40 21.30 -9.83
CA CYS A 20 15.49 20.16 -8.90
C CYS A 20 16.20 20.46 -7.58
N PHE A 21 17.02 21.51 -7.51
CA PHE A 21 17.73 21.89 -6.29
C PHE A 21 17.20 23.18 -5.64
N ASN A 22 16.52 24.04 -6.40
CA ASN A 22 16.02 25.33 -5.90
C ASN A 22 14.75 25.20 -5.05
N ASN A 23 14.01 24.09 -5.21
CA ASN A 23 12.79 23.78 -4.45
C ASN A 23 12.98 22.59 -3.51
N ILE A 24 14.23 22.23 -3.16
CA ILE A 24 14.44 21.45 -1.95
C ILE A 24 13.91 22.35 -0.84
N LYS A 25 12.78 21.99 -0.24
CA LYS A 25 12.31 22.67 0.97
C LYS A 25 13.51 22.68 1.91
N GLN A 26 14.09 23.85 2.16
CA GLN A 26 15.00 24.02 3.27
C GLN A 26 14.29 23.39 4.46
N LYS A 27 15.00 22.56 5.21
CA LYS A 27 14.46 21.84 6.36
C LYS A 27 13.86 22.92 7.24
N ASN A 28 12.53 23.09 7.19
CA ASN A 28 11.89 24.22 7.84
C ASN A 28 12.15 23.98 9.33
N VAL A 29 13.00 24.80 9.94
CA VAL A 29 13.43 24.65 11.33
C VAL A 29 12.21 24.63 12.25
N GLN A 30 11.11 25.25 11.80
CA GLN A 30 9.81 25.25 12.48
C GLN A 30 9.08 23.88 12.48
N ASN A 31 9.36 22.97 11.54
CA ASN A 31 8.80 21.60 11.55
C ASN A 31 9.62 20.61 12.40
N LEU A 32 10.77 21.03 12.93
CA LEU A 32 11.53 20.22 13.89
C LEU A 32 10.77 20.11 15.24
N ALA A 33 9.81 20.98 15.50
CA ALA A 33 8.99 20.98 16.72
C ALA A 33 7.86 19.93 16.71
N ILE A 34 7.43 19.43 15.54
CA ILE A 34 6.27 18.51 15.43
C ILE A 34 6.72 17.04 15.36
N THR A 35 7.96 16.78 14.98
CA THR A 35 8.54 15.45 15.16
C THR A 35 9.19 15.49 16.54
N SER A 36 8.59 14.84 17.55
CA SER A 36 9.27 14.70 18.85
C SER A 36 10.69 14.22 18.57
N LYS A 37 11.68 14.84 19.24
CA LYS A 37 13.10 14.48 19.11
C LYS A 37 13.35 12.99 19.41
N ASP A 38 12.36 12.30 19.97
CA ASP A 38 12.36 10.89 20.38
C ASP A 38 11.92 9.94 19.26
N PHE A 39 11.41 10.44 18.12
CA PHE A 39 11.06 9.56 17.00
C PHE A 39 12.31 9.09 16.26
N VAL A 40 12.86 7.97 16.71
CA VAL A 40 13.96 7.29 16.04
C VAL A 40 13.43 6.60 14.78
N ASN A 41 13.88 7.04 13.60
CA ASN A 41 13.53 6.42 12.32
C ASN A 41 14.33 5.12 12.08
N ASN A 42 14.10 4.12 12.92
CA ASN A 42 14.69 2.79 12.78
C ASN A 42 13.61 1.74 12.47
N LYS A 43 14.06 0.50 12.20
CA LYS A 43 13.18 -0.62 11.86
C LYS A 43 12.19 -0.96 12.98
N ALA A 44 12.64 -0.92 14.24
CA ALA A 44 11.82 -1.26 15.41
C ALA A 44 10.69 -0.23 15.61
N SER A 45 10.99 1.06 15.56
CA SER A 45 10.01 2.15 15.64
C SER A 45 8.97 2.04 14.53
N HIS A 46 9.41 1.74 13.30
CA HIS A 46 8.49 1.53 12.19
C HIS A 46 7.61 0.28 12.38
N ALA A 47 8.17 -0.81 12.91
CA ALA A 47 7.42 -2.03 13.22
C ALA A 47 6.37 -1.78 14.31
N ASN A 48 6.73 -1.10 15.41
CA ASN A 48 5.82 -0.73 16.49
C ASN A 48 4.70 0.19 15.97
N LEU A 49 5.01 1.16 15.11
CA LEU A 49 4.00 2.01 14.48
C LEU A 49 3.00 1.18 13.65
N LEU A 50 3.47 0.18 12.90
CA LEU A 50 2.59 -0.71 12.14
C LEU A 50 1.77 -1.63 13.06
N TYR A 51 2.35 -2.08 14.17
CA TYR A 51 1.67 -2.86 15.20
C TYR A 51 0.46 -2.09 15.76
N TYR A 52 0.66 -0.85 16.24
CA TYR A 52 -0.45 -0.05 16.77
C TYR A 52 -1.48 0.32 15.70
N ARG A 53 -1.04 0.61 14.47
CA ARG A 53 -1.99 0.85 13.35
C ARG A 53 -2.86 -0.35 13.05
N TRP A 54 -2.31 -1.56 13.15
CA TRP A 54 -3.06 -2.78 12.99
C TRP A 54 -4.02 -3.00 14.18
N LEU A 55 -3.54 -2.84 15.41
CA LEU A 55 -4.34 -3.00 16.63
C LEU A 55 -5.55 -2.05 16.66
N ASP A 56 -5.34 -0.79 16.29
CA ASP A 56 -6.38 0.24 16.22
C ASP A 56 -7.33 0.07 15.02
N GLY A 57 -7.08 -0.88 14.11
CA GLY A 57 -7.85 -1.02 12.87
C GLY A 57 -7.75 0.20 11.94
N LYS A 58 -6.68 1.00 12.06
CA LYS A 58 -6.55 2.29 11.36
C LYS A 58 -6.60 2.10 9.85
N THR A 59 -7.57 2.79 9.24
CA THR A 59 -7.77 2.80 7.79
C THR A 59 -7.35 4.15 7.22
N LYS A 60 -6.51 4.13 6.19
CA LYS A 60 -6.09 5.33 5.46
C LYS A 60 -6.79 5.38 4.11
N ARG A 61 -7.55 6.43 3.86
CA ARG A 61 -8.07 6.75 2.52
C ARG A 61 -6.93 7.26 1.63
N ILE A 62 -6.82 6.71 0.43
CA ILE A 62 -5.89 7.14 -0.62
C ILE A 62 -6.70 7.62 -1.81
N THR A 63 -6.40 8.83 -2.29
CA THR A 63 -7.07 9.45 -3.44
C THR A 63 -6.04 9.77 -4.53
N SER A 64 -6.44 9.63 -5.79
CA SER A 64 -5.63 9.99 -6.96
C SER A 64 -6.41 10.94 -7.85
N ARG A 65 -6.16 12.26 -7.72
CA ARG A 65 -6.78 13.29 -8.56
C ARG A 65 -6.49 13.12 -10.05
N ARG A 66 -5.37 12.47 -10.40
CA ARG A 66 -4.96 12.24 -11.79
C ARG A 66 -5.86 11.24 -12.51
N LEU A 67 -6.33 10.23 -11.77
CA LEU A 67 -7.14 9.11 -12.27
C LEU A 67 -8.59 9.19 -11.78
N ASP A 68 -8.88 10.08 -10.83
CA ASP A 68 -10.14 10.17 -10.09
C ASP A 68 -10.59 8.86 -9.47
N ILE A 69 -9.67 8.25 -8.75
CA ILE A 69 -9.94 7.05 -7.98
C ILE A 69 -9.61 7.27 -6.53
N SER A 70 -10.35 6.61 -5.66
CA SER A 70 -9.99 6.46 -4.27
C SER A 70 -10.13 5.02 -3.81
N TYR A 71 -9.40 4.69 -2.76
CA TYR A 71 -9.44 3.38 -2.13
C TYR A 71 -8.93 3.49 -0.70
N ASP A 72 -9.29 2.52 0.11
CA ASP A 72 -8.81 2.38 1.47
C ASP A 72 -7.59 1.49 1.53
N SER A 73 -6.68 1.83 2.45
CA SER A 73 -5.50 1.06 2.79
C SER A 73 -5.44 0.87 4.29
N ASN A 74 -5.50 -0.36 4.75
CA ASN A 74 -5.31 -0.73 6.14
C ASN A 74 -4.24 -1.81 6.29
N ILE A 75 -3.64 -1.90 7.48
CA ILE A 75 -2.63 -2.90 7.81
C ILE A 75 -3.30 -4.02 8.59
N HIS A 76 -3.04 -5.25 8.18
CA HIS A 76 -3.54 -6.45 8.82
C HIS A 76 -2.36 -7.32 9.21
N ALA A 77 -2.37 -7.84 10.42
CA ALA A 77 -1.52 -8.95 10.80
C ALA A 77 -1.95 -10.21 10.06
N ARG A 78 -0.99 -11.10 9.86
CA ARG A 78 -1.21 -12.38 9.22
C ARG A 78 -1.65 -13.43 10.26
N ASP A 79 -2.62 -14.25 9.90
CA ASP A 79 -3.14 -15.32 10.75
C ASP A 79 -2.05 -16.32 11.16
N SER A 80 -2.10 -16.78 12.42
CA SER A 80 -1.13 -17.71 13.01
C SER A 80 -0.95 -18.98 12.17
N LEU A 81 -2.06 -19.58 11.70
CA LEU A 81 -2.06 -20.76 10.83
C LEU A 81 -1.29 -20.56 9.53
N SER A 82 -1.35 -19.36 8.95
CA SER A 82 -0.66 -19.09 7.69
C SER A 82 0.85 -18.92 7.86
N ILE A 83 1.31 -18.64 9.09
CA ILE A 83 2.72 -18.53 9.48
C ILE A 83 3.27 -19.92 9.81
N THR A 84 2.52 -20.70 10.61
CA THR A 84 2.94 -22.01 11.12
C THR A 84 2.73 -23.15 10.12
N LYS A 85 1.67 -23.13 9.30
CA LYS A 85 1.36 -24.21 8.34
C LYS A 85 1.70 -23.89 6.88
N ARG A 86 1.63 -22.61 6.48
CA ARG A 86 1.75 -22.20 5.06
C ARG A 86 3.07 -21.51 4.71
N GLY A 87 4.04 -21.49 5.62
CA GLY A 87 5.39 -20.99 5.37
C GLY A 87 5.52 -19.49 5.17
N ASN A 88 4.46 -18.71 5.44
CA ASN A 88 4.52 -17.27 5.21
C ASN A 88 5.35 -16.59 6.29
N ARG A 89 6.41 -15.91 5.87
CA ARG A 89 7.27 -15.14 6.79
C ARG A 89 6.79 -13.72 7.03
N HIS A 90 5.96 -13.16 6.16
CA HIS A 90 5.53 -11.76 6.30
C HIS A 90 4.59 -11.58 7.50
N MET A 91 4.98 -10.71 8.44
CA MET A 91 4.19 -10.41 9.64
C MET A 91 2.87 -9.72 9.30
N TYR A 92 2.92 -8.79 8.34
CA TYR A 92 1.78 -7.96 7.96
C TYR A 92 1.52 -8.01 6.46
N HIS A 93 0.28 -7.73 6.08
CA HIS A 93 -0.08 -7.29 4.75
C HIS A 93 -0.90 -6.01 4.80
N ARG A 94 -0.70 -5.13 3.83
CA ARG A 94 -1.58 -4.02 3.55
C ARG A 94 -2.74 -4.51 2.70
N SER A 95 -3.98 -4.30 3.13
CA SER A 95 -5.14 -4.58 2.28
C SER A 95 -5.60 -3.28 1.61
N LEU A 96 -5.78 -3.34 0.29
CA LEU A 96 -6.34 -2.28 -0.52
C LEU A 96 -7.77 -2.65 -0.87
N SER A 97 -8.75 -1.82 -0.53
CA SER A 97 -10.18 -2.13 -0.71
C SER A 97 -11.02 -0.86 -0.93
N ASN A 98 -12.34 -1.00 -1.02
CA ASN A 98 -13.28 0.12 -1.14
C ASN A 98 -12.93 1.06 -2.31
N PHE A 99 -12.62 0.48 -3.46
CA PHE A 99 -12.28 1.23 -4.66
C PHE A 99 -13.50 2.02 -5.15
N LYS A 100 -13.31 3.31 -5.40
CA LYS A 100 -14.34 4.23 -5.90
C LYS A 100 -13.77 5.08 -7.02
N TYR A 101 -14.65 5.48 -7.94
CA TYR A 101 -14.39 6.57 -8.86
C TYR A 101 -14.99 7.83 -8.26
N ASP A 102 -14.18 8.87 -8.15
CA ASP A 102 -14.58 10.16 -7.60
C ASP A 102 -14.54 11.19 -8.72
N LEU A 103 -15.37 11.02 -9.75
CA LEU A 103 -15.28 11.76 -11.01
C LEU A 103 -15.46 13.27 -10.81
N SER A 104 -14.63 14.04 -11.50
CA SER A 104 -14.65 15.49 -11.51
C SER A 104 -15.98 15.99 -12.08
N PRO A 105 -16.58 17.04 -11.49
CA PRO A 105 -17.79 17.64 -12.06
C PRO A 105 -17.55 18.28 -13.44
N ASN A 106 -16.28 18.58 -13.77
CA ASN A 106 -15.93 19.14 -15.07
C ASN A 106 -15.79 18.02 -16.11
N LEU A 107 -16.71 17.97 -17.09
CA LEU A 107 -16.75 16.96 -18.16
C LEU A 107 -15.43 16.82 -18.94
N ARG A 108 -14.71 17.92 -19.17
CA ARG A 108 -13.41 17.88 -19.89
C ARG A 108 -12.36 17.15 -19.05
N ILE A 109 -12.34 17.41 -17.74
CA ILE A 109 -11.40 16.79 -16.81
C ILE A 109 -11.77 15.31 -16.61
N GLN A 110 -13.06 15.02 -16.41
CA GLN A 110 -13.61 13.68 -16.28
C GLN A 110 -13.20 12.79 -17.45
N LYS A 111 -13.44 13.23 -18.70
CA LYS A 111 -13.02 12.50 -19.91
C LYS A 111 -11.52 12.20 -19.91
N GLN A 112 -10.68 13.14 -19.49
CA GLN A 112 -9.23 12.91 -19.43
C GLN A 112 -8.84 11.91 -18.34
N GLN A 113 -9.48 11.95 -17.18
CA GLN A 113 -9.24 11.01 -16.08
C GLN A 113 -9.65 9.59 -16.49
N GLU A 114 -10.81 9.42 -17.12
CA GLU A 114 -11.26 8.15 -17.67
C GLU A 114 -10.27 7.59 -18.70
N ILE A 115 -9.79 8.42 -19.64
CA ILE A 115 -8.79 8.01 -20.61
C ILE A 115 -7.51 7.53 -19.91
N ARG A 116 -7.03 8.26 -18.89
CA ARG A 116 -5.83 7.89 -18.13
C ARG A 116 -6.03 6.61 -17.33
N PHE A 117 -7.20 6.42 -16.74
CA PHE A 117 -7.54 5.20 -16.02
C PHE A 117 -7.59 4.00 -16.98
N LYS A 118 -8.30 4.11 -18.11
CA LYS A 118 -8.33 3.09 -19.17
C LYS A 118 -6.94 2.76 -19.71
N ARG A 119 -6.04 3.75 -19.85
CA ARG A 119 -4.62 3.52 -20.22
C ARG A 119 -3.87 2.74 -19.13
N THR A 120 -4.16 3.01 -17.86
CA THR A 120 -3.56 2.30 -16.73
C THR A 120 -4.03 0.85 -16.69
N CYS A 121 -5.33 0.59 -16.88
CA CYS A 121 -5.88 -0.76 -17.04
C CYS A 121 -5.17 -1.51 -18.16
N ARG A 122 -5.08 -0.92 -19.37
CA ARG A 122 -4.35 -1.52 -20.50
C ARG A 122 -2.90 -1.85 -20.15
N ARG A 123 -2.16 -0.93 -19.52
CA ARG A 123 -0.77 -1.17 -19.11
C ARG A 123 -0.63 -2.35 -18.14
N VAL A 124 -1.59 -2.53 -17.23
CA VAL A 124 -1.56 -3.64 -16.27
C VAL A 124 -1.97 -4.95 -16.94
N PHE A 125 -3.07 -4.96 -17.70
CA PHE A 125 -3.64 -6.15 -18.29
C PHE A 125 -2.87 -6.66 -19.51
N ASN A 126 -2.16 -5.80 -20.24
CA ASN A 126 -1.26 -6.23 -21.32
C ASN A 126 -0.04 -7.03 -20.81
N LYS A 127 0.20 -7.06 -19.50
CA LYS A 127 1.23 -7.94 -18.89
C LYS A 127 0.72 -9.36 -18.65
N MET A 128 -0.55 -9.63 -18.94
CA MET A 128 -1.12 -10.97 -18.90
C MET A 128 -0.48 -11.82 -20.00
N ARG A 129 -0.03 -13.01 -19.63
CA ARG A 129 0.46 -14.02 -20.58
C ARG A 129 -0.56 -15.13 -20.63
N LEU A 130 -1.34 -15.17 -21.71
CA LEU A 130 -2.29 -16.25 -21.98
C LEU A 130 -1.74 -17.12 -23.11
N PRO A 131 -2.02 -18.44 -23.10
CA PRO A 131 -1.84 -19.27 -24.28
C PRO A 131 -2.60 -18.69 -25.47
N SER A 132 -2.04 -18.75 -26.68
CA SER A 132 -2.58 -18.11 -27.88
C SER A 132 -4.05 -18.47 -28.18
N ASN A 133 -4.48 -19.68 -27.79
CA ASN A 133 -5.83 -20.18 -28.06
C ASN A 133 -6.85 -19.88 -26.94
N ARG A 134 -6.46 -19.16 -25.88
CA ARG A 134 -7.30 -18.90 -24.71
C ARG A 134 -7.69 -17.42 -24.61
N LYS A 135 -8.99 -17.15 -24.58
CA LYS A 135 -9.54 -15.82 -24.24
C LYS A 135 -9.43 -15.53 -22.74
N ALA A 136 -9.18 -14.28 -22.38
CA ALA A 136 -9.07 -13.82 -21.00
C ALA A 136 -10.42 -13.94 -20.27
N LYS A 137 -10.43 -14.58 -19.09
CA LYS A 137 -11.59 -14.63 -18.19
C LYS A 137 -11.45 -13.58 -17.09
N ASN A 138 -12.55 -13.25 -16.41
CA ASN A 138 -12.54 -12.31 -15.27
C ASN A 138 -11.53 -12.69 -14.18
N GLN A 139 -11.35 -13.98 -13.93
CA GLN A 139 -10.35 -14.48 -12.98
C GLN A 139 -8.91 -14.12 -13.39
N ASP A 140 -8.60 -14.10 -14.68
CA ASP A 140 -7.27 -13.74 -15.18
C ASP A 140 -6.98 -12.26 -14.90
N TYR A 141 -7.97 -11.39 -15.15
CA TYR A 141 -7.87 -9.96 -14.82
C TYR A 141 -7.66 -9.75 -13.32
N LEU A 142 -8.41 -10.46 -12.48
CA LEU A 142 -8.24 -10.40 -11.03
C LEU A 142 -6.85 -10.91 -10.58
N ALA A 143 -6.33 -11.98 -11.18
CA ALA A 143 -5.01 -12.51 -10.87
C ALA A 143 -3.90 -11.51 -11.24
N ILE A 144 -3.96 -10.92 -12.42
CA ILE A 144 -3.02 -9.90 -12.88
C ILE A 144 -3.12 -8.63 -12.02
N ALA A 145 -4.34 -8.19 -11.71
CA ALA A 145 -4.55 -7.03 -10.85
C ALA A 145 -3.95 -7.26 -9.45
N ARG A 146 -4.14 -8.45 -8.85
CA ARG A 146 -3.50 -8.82 -7.57
C ARG A 146 -1.97 -8.82 -7.68
N LYS A 147 -1.41 -9.44 -8.73
CA LYS A 147 0.04 -9.50 -8.98
C LYS A 147 0.67 -8.10 -9.04
N TYR A 148 0.00 -7.16 -9.72
CA TYR A 148 0.47 -5.78 -9.90
C TYR A 148 -0.12 -4.78 -8.90
N ARG A 149 -0.80 -5.25 -7.85
CA ARG A 149 -1.34 -4.41 -6.76
C ARG A 149 -2.30 -3.33 -7.26
N PHE A 150 -3.10 -3.66 -8.26
CA PHE A 150 -3.99 -2.75 -8.97
C PHE A 150 -5.45 -3.01 -8.58
N LEU A 151 -6.20 -1.93 -8.34
CA LEU A 151 -7.64 -1.96 -8.11
C LEU A 151 -8.36 -1.37 -9.33
N PHE A 152 -9.38 -2.08 -9.80
CA PHE A 152 -10.19 -1.64 -10.95
C PHE A 152 -11.69 -1.94 -10.82
N LEU A 153 -12.09 -2.77 -9.85
CA LEU A 153 -13.48 -3.08 -9.54
C LEU A 153 -13.82 -2.62 -8.11
N LYS A 154 -15.05 -2.17 -7.89
CA LYS A 154 -15.52 -1.69 -6.57
C LYS A 154 -15.48 -2.78 -5.50
N SER A 155 -15.83 -4.02 -5.87
CA SER A 155 -15.84 -5.19 -4.98
C SER A 155 -14.47 -5.86 -4.81
N GLN A 156 -13.43 -5.37 -5.49
CA GLN A 156 -12.11 -5.97 -5.42
C GLN A 156 -11.37 -5.54 -4.14
N TYR A 157 -10.63 -6.48 -3.57
CA TYR A 157 -9.57 -6.19 -2.63
C TYR A 157 -8.25 -6.82 -3.06
N VAL A 158 -7.14 -6.21 -2.66
CA VAL A 158 -5.79 -6.72 -2.92
C VAL A 158 -4.96 -6.67 -1.65
N LYS A 159 -4.43 -7.82 -1.24
CA LYS A 159 -3.50 -7.95 -0.11
C LYS A 159 -2.05 -7.85 -0.61
N VAL A 160 -1.28 -6.93 -0.04
CA VAL A 160 0.12 -6.66 -0.40
C VAL A 160 1.01 -6.91 0.82
N PRO A 161 1.97 -7.84 0.76
CA PRO A 161 2.82 -8.12 1.91
C PRO A 161 3.73 -6.94 2.25
N VAL A 162 3.95 -6.70 3.55
CA VAL A 162 4.98 -5.77 4.04
C VAL A 162 6.32 -6.48 4.04
N ARG A 163 7.13 -6.24 3.01
CA ARG A 163 8.31 -7.07 2.66
C ARG A 163 9.43 -7.08 3.71
N HIS A 164 9.63 -5.99 4.44
CA HIS A 164 10.76 -5.83 5.36
C HIS A 164 10.46 -6.28 6.80
N LEU A 165 9.20 -6.61 7.11
CA LEU A 165 8.78 -7.15 8.41
C LEU A 165 8.46 -8.63 8.26
N LEU A 166 9.46 -9.44 8.60
CA LEU A 166 9.47 -10.88 8.42
C LEU A 166 9.73 -11.58 9.75
N TYR A 167 9.05 -12.69 9.98
CA TYR A 167 9.46 -13.69 10.95
C TYR A 167 10.79 -14.31 10.54
N LYS A 168 11.66 -14.53 11.52
CA LYS A 168 12.98 -15.15 11.39
C LYS A 168 12.87 -16.50 10.68
N HIS A 169 11.92 -17.33 11.12
CA HIS A 169 11.66 -18.65 10.53
C HIS A 169 10.24 -18.75 9.97
N SER A 170 10.08 -19.54 8.90
CA SER A 170 8.79 -20.00 8.40
C SER A 170 8.41 -21.32 9.07
N ASN A 171 7.11 -21.62 9.15
CA ASN A 171 6.58 -22.90 9.69
C ASN A 171 6.96 -23.21 11.14
N LYS A 172 7.32 -22.20 11.92
CA LYS A 172 7.64 -22.33 13.35
C LYS A 172 6.93 -21.23 14.13
N ILE A 173 6.64 -21.52 15.39
CA ILE A 173 6.17 -20.50 16.34
C ILE A 173 7.31 -19.49 16.53
N PRO A 174 7.08 -18.18 16.31
CA PRO A 174 8.09 -17.16 16.56
C PRO A 174 8.51 -17.12 18.03
N ASN A 175 9.80 -16.87 18.32
CA ASN A 175 10.23 -16.51 19.67
C ASN A 175 10.18 -14.97 19.84
N ALA A 176 9.73 -14.47 20.98
CA ALA A 176 9.67 -13.04 21.28
C ALA A 176 11.06 -12.39 21.31
N ASP A 177 12.06 -13.09 21.84
CA ASP A 177 13.42 -12.57 22.01
C ASP A 177 14.14 -12.27 20.68
N ASP A 178 13.65 -12.84 19.57
CA ASP A 178 14.20 -12.61 18.23
C ASP A 178 13.90 -11.20 17.69
N TYR A 179 13.01 -10.44 18.32
CA TYR A 179 12.51 -9.18 17.79
C TYR A 179 12.60 -8.04 18.81
N PRO A 180 13.33 -6.95 18.52
CA PRO A 180 13.40 -5.77 19.39
C PRO A 180 12.18 -4.85 19.23
N PHE A 181 11.02 -5.40 18.87
CA PHE A 181 9.78 -4.68 18.59
C PHE A 181 8.56 -5.58 18.80
N LEU A 182 7.38 -4.98 18.92
CA LEU A 182 6.11 -5.68 19.13
C LEU A 182 5.74 -6.54 17.92
N VAL A 183 5.44 -7.81 18.20
CA VAL A 183 5.14 -8.81 17.17
C VAL A 183 3.66 -9.18 17.23
N PRO A 184 2.93 -9.13 16.10
CA PRO A 184 1.49 -9.32 16.09
C PRO A 184 1.05 -10.76 16.42
N PHE A 185 1.91 -11.75 16.20
CA PHE A 185 1.64 -13.16 16.52
C PHE A 185 1.21 -13.34 17.97
N PHE A 186 1.96 -12.76 18.91
CA PHE A 186 1.70 -12.92 20.35
C PHE A 186 0.46 -12.16 20.83
N ALA A 187 0.04 -11.12 20.11
CA ALA A 187 -1.19 -10.39 20.41
C ALA A 187 -2.45 -11.15 19.96
N MET A 188 -2.36 -11.90 18.85
CA MET A 188 -3.47 -12.72 18.35
C MET A 188 -3.76 -13.92 19.26
N ASP A 189 -2.73 -14.56 19.79
CA ASP A 189 -2.87 -15.71 20.68
C ASP A 189 -3.48 -15.31 22.04
N ALA A 190 -3.14 -14.11 22.55
CA ALA A 190 -3.75 -13.56 23.77
C ALA A 190 -5.25 -13.26 23.60
N ASN A 191 -5.66 -12.74 22.43
CA ASN A 191 -7.07 -12.47 22.13
C ASN A 191 -7.89 -13.75 21.87
N HIS A 192 -7.29 -14.79 21.27
CA HIS A 192 -7.95 -16.09 21.14
C HIS A 192 -8.19 -16.75 22.50
N LYS A 193 -7.25 -16.63 23.45
CA LYS A 193 -7.46 -17.13 24.83
C LYS A 193 -8.58 -16.39 25.56
N LYS A 194 -8.76 -15.09 25.33
CA LYS A 194 -9.84 -14.27 25.94
C LYS A 194 -11.23 -14.48 25.34
N GLN A 195 -11.35 -15.09 24.16
CA GLN A 195 -12.67 -15.41 23.54
C GLN A 195 -13.17 -16.82 23.88
N ILE A 196 -12.32 -17.65 24.51
CA ILE A 196 -12.63 -19.04 24.88
C ILE A 196 -12.86 -19.17 26.41
N MET A 197 -12.48 -18.15 27.19
CA MET A 197 -12.92 -17.97 28.59
C MET A 197 -14.13 -17.05 28.63
#